data_AF-A0A368KBW7-F1
#
_entry.id   AF-A0A368KBW7-F1
#
_cell.length_a   1.000
_cell.length_b   1.000
_cell.length_c   1.000
_cell.angle_alpha   90.00
_cell.angle_beta   90.00
_cell.angle_gamma   90.00
#
_symmetry.space_group_name_H-M   'P 1'
#
loop_
_entity.id
_entity.type
_entity.pdbx_description
1 polymer ?
#
loop_
_entity_poly.entity_id
_entity_poly.type
_entity_poly.pdbx_seq_one_letter_code
_entity_poly.pdbx_strand_id
1 'polypeptide(L)'
;MWHGIRAYVLGSGAIAVLAWACMGASAVTAVGGTVRLSPAGPGPQRAGAPATSPYRGAVVQLRNAGGRVVAHAATDEQGQFMVAVPAGTYEVRVDVGHAAWPRCETVEATVRANRIARVAIVCDSGMR
;
A
#
# COMPACT_ATOMS: atom_id res chain seq x y z
N MET A 1 -62.20 -34.92 -27.19
CA MET A 1 -61.69 -33.77 -27.95
C MET A 1 -61.50 -32.64 -26.95
N TRP A 2 -60.24 -32.34 -26.68
CA TRP A 2 -59.64 -31.19 -25.99
C TRP A 2 -60.25 -30.58 -24.70
N HIS A 3 -59.42 -30.62 -23.66
CA HIS A 3 -59.51 -29.90 -22.40
C HIS A 3 -59.28 -28.39 -22.56
N GLY A 4 -59.92 -27.62 -21.69
CA GLY A 4 -59.56 -26.23 -21.39
C GLY A 4 -59.82 -25.89 -19.93
N ILE A 5 -58.97 -26.39 -19.02
CA ILE A 5 -58.84 -25.88 -17.65
C ILE A 5 -57.77 -24.79 -17.68
N ARG A 6 -58.04 -23.61 -17.12
CA ARG A 6 -57.08 -22.77 -16.35
C ARG A 6 -57.80 -21.49 -15.88
N ALA A 7 -58.18 -21.41 -14.60
CA ALA A 7 -57.34 -21.10 -13.44
C ALA A 7 -56.89 -19.63 -13.43
N TYR A 8 -57.64 -18.81 -12.69
CA TYR A 8 -57.23 -17.49 -12.22
C TYR A 8 -56.17 -17.66 -11.14
N VAL A 9 -55.03 -16.97 -11.26
CA VAL A 9 -54.09 -16.75 -10.16
C VAL A 9 -53.77 -15.26 -10.09
N LEU A 10 -54.21 -14.66 -8.98
CA LEU A 10 -53.86 -13.32 -8.51
C LEU A 10 -52.47 -13.36 -7.86
N GLY A 11 -51.66 -12.34 -8.14
CA GLY A 11 -50.58 -11.88 -7.24
C GLY A 11 -49.19 -12.45 -7.48
N SER A 12 -48.26 -11.59 -7.92
CA SER A 12 -46.81 -11.78 -7.74
C SER A 12 -46.10 -10.42 -7.83
N GLY A 13 -46.16 -9.63 -6.76
CA GLY A 13 -45.31 -8.46 -6.59
C GLY A 13 -43.93 -8.88 -6.09
N ALA A 14 -42.91 -8.47 -6.85
CA ALA A 14 -41.50 -8.31 -6.48
C ALA A 14 -40.73 -9.52 -5.91
N ILE A 15 -39.85 -10.05 -6.77
CA ILE A 15 -38.67 -10.83 -6.42
C ILE A 15 -37.67 -9.90 -5.71
N ALA A 16 -37.27 -10.23 -4.48
CA ALA A 16 -36.07 -9.67 -3.84
C ALA A 16 -35.07 -10.79 -3.61
N VAL A 17 -34.16 -10.98 -4.57
CA VAL A 17 -32.96 -11.81 -4.39
C VAL A 17 -32.06 -11.10 -3.38
N LEU A 18 -31.96 -11.63 -2.16
CA LEU A 18 -30.88 -11.28 -1.24
C LEU A 18 -29.59 -11.89 -1.79
N ALA A 19 -28.98 -11.19 -2.76
CA ALA A 19 -27.60 -11.43 -3.15
C ALA A 19 -26.71 -11.01 -1.98
N TRP A 20 -26.36 -11.96 -1.11
CA TRP A 20 -25.20 -11.79 -0.25
C TRP A 20 -23.99 -11.67 -1.17
N ALA A 21 -23.57 -10.44 -1.41
CA ALA A 21 -22.27 -10.18 -2.00
C ALA A 21 -21.23 -10.78 -1.04
N CYS A 22 -20.71 -11.96 -1.39
CA CYS A 22 -19.40 -12.38 -0.92
C CYS A 22 -18.41 -11.33 -1.44
N MET A 23 -18.21 -10.24 -0.69
CA MET A 23 -17.06 -9.38 -0.85
C MET A 23 -15.85 -10.23 -0.47
N GLY A 24 -15.37 -11.04 -1.41
CA GLY A 24 -14.11 -11.73 -1.30
C GLY A 24 -13.04 -10.66 -1.18
N ALA A 25 -12.54 -10.44 0.04
CA ALA A 25 -11.37 -9.61 0.25
C ALA A 25 -10.26 -10.20 -0.60
N SER A 26 -9.80 -9.45 -1.61
CA SER A 26 -8.64 -9.86 -2.40
C SER A 26 -7.48 -10.07 -1.42
N ALA A 27 -7.07 -11.32 -1.28
CA ALA A 27 -6.00 -11.74 -0.39
C ALA A 27 -4.65 -11.26 -0.96
N VAL A 28 -4.35 -9.97 -0.78
CA VAL A 28 -3.09 -9.38 -1.23
C VAL A 28 -2.03 -9.62 -0.16
N THR A 29 -0.93 -10.24 -0.58
CA THR A 29 0.30 -10.33 0.22
C THR A 29 1.26 -9.25 -0.28
N ALA A 30 1.54 -8.24 0.54
CA ALA A 30 2.29 -7.06 0.11
C ALA A 30 3.03 -6.37 1.26
N VAL A 31 3.97 -5.50 0.89
CA VAL A 31 4.47 -4.44 1.76
C VAL A 31 3.90 -3.12 1.25
N GLY A 32 3.31 -2.34 2.14
CA GLY A 32 2.91 -0.97 1.89
C GLY A 32 3.50 -0.03 2.93
N GLY A 33 3.62 1.24 2.61
CA GLY A 33 4.20 2.17 3.56
C GLY A 33 4.28 3.60 3.06
N THR A 34 4.93 4.44 3.87
CA THR A 34 5.21 5.83 3.56
C THR A 34 6.70 6.13 3.63
N VAL A 35 7.19 6.98 2.74
CA VAL A 35 8.53 7.57 2.79
C VAL A 35 8.42 9.08 2.94
N ARG A 36 9.07 9.64 3.95
CA ARG A 36 9.02 11.08 4.24
C ARG A 36 10.42 11.68 4.38
N LEU A 37 10.57 12.92 3.95
CA LEU A 37 11.78 13.73 4.15
C LEU A 37 11.65 14.57 5.42
N SER A 38 12.74 14.66 6.18
CA SER A 38 12.90 15.53 7.34
C SER A 38 14.24 16.25 7.26
N PRO A 39 14.32 17.58 7.50
CA PRO A 39 13.22 18.52 7.59
C PRO A 39 12.39 18.61 6.29
N ALA A 40 11.20 19.22 6.36
CA ALA A 40 10.34 19.45 5.19
C ALA A 40 10.82 20.58 4.27
N GLY A 41 11.66 21.49 4.77
CA GLY A 41 12.16 22.64 4.05
C GLY A 41 13.37 23.28 4.74
N PRO A 42 14.01 24.26 4.09
CA PRO A 42 15.21 24.93 4.60
C PRO A 42 14.89 25.94 5.72
N GLY A 43 15.90 26.20 6.56
CA GLY A 43 15.84 27.21 7.62
C GLY A 43 15.06 26.76 8.86
N PRO A 44 14.78 27.70 9.78
CA PRO A 44 14.16 27.38 11.07
C PRO A 44 12.76 26.77 10.93
N GLN A 45 12.47 25.78 11.76
CA GLN A 45 11.12 25.22 11.87
C GLN A 45 10.16 26.29 12.41
N ARG A 46 9.07 26.54 11.68
CA ARG A 46 8.03 27.49 12.10
C ARG A 46 6.89 26.73 12.79
N ALA A 47 6.33 27.31 13.84
CA ALA A 47 5.15 26.74 14.48
C ALA A 47 4.00 26.58 13.47
N GLY A 48 3.42 25.38 13.40
CA GLY A 48 2.35 25.04 12.46
C GLY A 48 2.79 24.63 11.05
N ALA A 49 4.08 24.78 10.71
CA ALA A 49 4.61 24.25 9.46
C ALA A 49 4.82 22.72 9.56
N PRO A 50 4.64 21.96 8.46
CA PRO A 50 4.87 20.53 8.48
C PRO A 50 6.35 20.23 8.76
N ALA A 51 6.61 19.34 9.72
CA ALA A 51 7.98 18.94 10.03
C ALA A 51 8.63 18.07 8.97
N THR A 52 7.80 17.32 8.24
CA THR A 52 8.24 16.39 7.20
C THR A 52 7.40 16.54 5.94
N SER A 53 8.01 16.31 4.79
CA SER A 53 7.34 16.32 3.48
C SER A 53 7.29 14.90 2.88
N PRO A 54 6.33 14.59 2.00
CA PRO A 54 6.35 13.32 1.25
C PRO A 54 7.58 13.22 0.37
N TYR A 55 8.26 12.06 0.37
CA TYR A 55 9.29 11.79 -0.64
C TYR A 55 8.62 11.16 -1.86
N ARG A 56 8.36 11.96 -2.90
CA ARG A 56 7.68 11.53 -4.14
C ARG A 56 8.65 10.87 -5.11
N GLY A 57 8.22 9.82 -5.81
CA GLY A 57 9.01 9.13 -6.83
C GLY A 57 10.25 8.40 -6.29
N ALA A 58 10.34 8.20 -4.97
CA ALA A 58 11.43 7.47 -4.35
C ALA A 58 11.32 5.98 -4.69
N VAL A 59 12.42 5.37 -5.12
CA VAL A 59 12.47 3.93 -5.43
C VAL A 59 12.71 3.16 -4.14
N VAL A 60 11.69 2.46 -3.65
CA VAL A 60 11.78 1.56 -2.49
C VAL A 60 12.15 0.17 -2.98
N GLN A 61 13.19 -0.42 -2.41
CA GLN A 61 13.67 -1.78 -2.68
C GLN A 61 13.38 -2.69 -1.49
N LEU A 62 12.89 -3.89 -1.79
CA LEU A 62 12.78 -4.99 -0.82
C LEU A 62 13.89 -5.98 -1.10
N ARG A 63 14.69 -6.26 -0.07
CA ARG A 63 15.80 -7.21 -0.12
C ARG A 63 15.51 -8.42 0.75
N ASN A 64 15.84 -9.60 0.24
CA ASN A 64 15.77 -10.83 1.03
C ASN A 64 16.99 -10.93 1.98
N ALA A 65 17.00 -11.97 2.83
CA ALA A 65 18.11 -12.22 3.76
C ALA A 65 19.50 -12.41 3.08
N GLY A 66 19.53 -12.73 1.77
CA GLY A 66 20.75 -12.80 0.98
C GLY A 66 21.21 -11.45 0.41
N GLY A 67 20.55 -10.34 0.77
CA GLY A 67 20.84 -8.99 0.28
C GLY A 67 20.40 -8.71 -1.15
N ARG A 68 19.72 -9.66 -1.82
CA ARG A 68 19.25 -9.50 -3.20
C ARG A 68 17.93 -8.73 -3.23
N VAL A 69 17.84 -7.74 -4.11
CA VAL A 69 16.57 -7.04 -4.39
C VAL A 69 15.62 -8.02 -5.07
N VAL A 70 14.47 -8.25 -4.46
CA VAL A 70 13.43 -9.17 -4.96
C VAL A 70 12.20 -8.45 -5.49
N ALA A 71 11.98 -7.21 -5.06
CA ALA A 71 10.89 -6.36 -5.54
C ALA A 71 11.25 -4.88 -5.33
N HIS A 72 10.57 -4.01 -6.06
CA HIS A 72 10.67 -2.57 -5.87
C HIS A 72 9.33 -1.87 -6.17
N ALA A 73 9.16 -0.67 -5.66
CA ALA A 73 8.06 0.24 -6.01
C ALA A 73 8.52 1.69 -5.95
N ALA A 74 7.83 2.57 -6.68
CA ALA A 74 8.00 4.01 -6.54
C ALA A 74 6.95 4.57 -5.58
N THR A 75 7.31 5.58 -4.80
CA THR A 75 6.34 6.32 -3.99
C THR A 75 5.51 7.30 -4.82
N ASP A 76 4.25 7.47 -4.44
CA ASP A 76 3.32 8.42 -5.06
C ASP A 76 3.48 9.87 -4.55
N GLU A 77 2.55 10.75 -4.94
CA GLU A 77 2.51 12.16 -4.55
C GLU A 77 2.35 12.37 -3.03
N GLN A 78 1.85 11.36 -2.33
CA GLN A 78 1.70 11.36 -0.88
C GLN A 78 2.85 10.62 -0.18
N GLY A 79 3.86 10.19 -0.95
CA GLY A 79 5.00 9.44 -0.44
C GLY A 79 4.64 8.00 -0.09
N GLN A 80 3.48 7.50 -0.53
CA GLN A 80 3.01 6.15 -0.25
C GLN A 80 3.50 5.18 -1.33
N PHE A 81 3.76 3.94 -0.94
CA PHE A 81 4.09 2.87 -1.87
C PHE A 81 3.37 1.58 -1.47
N MET A 82 3.18 0.70 -2.44
CA MET A 82 2.72 -0.67 -2.22
C MET A 82 3.35 -1.61 -3.24
N VAL A 83 3.85 -2.75 -2.79
CA VAL A 83 4.49 -3.77 -3.62
C VAL A 83 4.08 -5.16 -3.17
N ALA A 84 3.54 -5.95 -4.10
CA ALA A 84 3.16 -7.33 -3.84
C ALA A 84 4.41 -8.21 -3.74
N VAL A 85 4.50 -9.01 -2.69
CA VAL A 85 5.60 -9.95 -2.44
C VAL A 85 5.07 -11.19 -1.72
N PRO A 86 5.75 -12.34 -1.83
CA PRO A 86 5.44 -13.51 -1.02
C PRO A 86 5.53 -13.22 0.49
N ALA A 87 4.98 -14.12 1.30
CA ALA A 87 5.22 -14.09 2.73
C ALA A 87 6.70 -14.35 3.02
N GLY A 88 7.28 -13.61 3.96
CA GLY A 88 8.70 -13.65 4.27
C GLY A 88 9.16 -12.41 5.03
N THR A 89 10.44 -12.40 5.40
CA THR A 89 11.09 -11.24 6.00
C THR A 89 11.95 -10.53 4.97
N TYR A 90 11.81 -9.21 4.91
CA TYR A 90 12.50 -8.37 3.95
C TYR A 90 13.11 -7.15 4.63
N GLU A 91 14.28 -6.76 4.16
CA GLU A 91 14.84 -5.44 4.42
C GLU A 91 14.25 -4.45 3.41
N VAL A 92 13.61 -3.39 3.88
CA VAL A 92 13.01 -2.33 3.09
C VAL A 92 13.89 -1.10 3.18
N ARG A 93 14.32 -0.59 2.02
CA ARG A 93 15.19 0.58 1.93
C ARG A 93 14.82 1.45 0.74
N VAL A 94 15.14 2.73 0.81
CA VAL A 94 15.04 3.63 -0.34
C VAL A 94 16.36 3.60 -1.10
N ASP A 95 16.29 3.47 -2.42
CA ASP A 95 17.43 3.60 -3.30
C ASP A 95 17.67 5.06 -3.65
N VAL A 96 18.75 5.61 -3.11
CA VAL A 96 19.22 6.98 -3.40
C VAL A 96 20.40 6.97 -4.38
N GLY A 97 20.69 5.82 -4.98
CA GLY A 97 21.82 5.64 -5.88
C GLY A 97 23.16 6.00 -5.23
N HIS A 98 23.96 6.80 -5.91
CA HIS A 98 25.24 7.32 -5.41
C HIS A 98 25.12 8.71 -4.76
N ALA A 99 23.90 9.20 -4.53
CA ALA A 99 23.70 10.50 -3.90
C ALA A 99 24.09 10.44 -2.41
N ALA A 100 24.73 11.50 -1.92
CA ALA A 100 25.06 11.63 -0.49
C ALA A 100 23.81 11.86 0.38
N TRP A 101 22.74 12.37 -0.23
CA TRP A 101 21.46 12.73 0.38
C TRP A 101 20.31 12.43 -0.59
N PRO A 102 19.09 12.16 -0.08
CA PRO A 102 18.76 12.05 1.34
C PRO A 102 19.28 10.75 1.96
N ARG A 103 19.46 10.71 3.28
CA ARG A 103 19.86 9.49 4.00
C ARG A 103 18.62 8.85 4.61
N CYS A 104 18.22 7.71 4.08
CA CYS A 104 17.04 7.00 4.54
C CYS A 104 17.39 5.89 5.52
N GLU A 105 16.54 5.70 6.53
CA GLU A 105 16.63 4.51 7.37
C GLU A 105 16.29 3.24 6.59
N THR A 106 16.83 2.12 7.07
CA THR A 106 16.49 0.78 6.61
C THR A 106 15.57 0.14 7.64
N VAL A 107 14.45 -0.43 7.18
CA VAL A 107 13.41 -1.02 8.05
C VAL A 107 13.18 -2.48 7.70
N GLU A 108 13.01 -3.33 8.70
CA GLU A 108 12.61 -4.73 8.47
C GLU A 108 11.08 -4.85 8.37
N ALA A 109 10.60 -5.60 7.38
CA ALA A 109 9.19 -5.95 7.22
C ALA A 109 8.99 -7.47 7.24
N THR A 110 8.17 -7.96 8.18
CA THR A 110 7.68 -9.34 8.17
C THR A 110 6.31 -9.42 7.49
N VAL A 111 6.27 -10.02 6.31
CA VAL A 111 5.07 -10.21 5.50
C VAL A 111 4.49 -11.59 5.78
N ARG A 112 3.18 -11.65 6.04
CA ARG A 112 2.44 -12.90 6.20
C ARG A 112 1.48 -13.08 5.04
N ALA A 113 1.18 -14.33 4.68
CA ALA A 113 0.27 -14.65 3.59
C ALA A 113 -1.08 -13.92 3.78
N ASN A 114 -1.59 -13.37 2.68
CA ASN A 114 -2.85 -12.64 2.58
C ASN A 114 -2.92 -11.41 3.49
N ARG A 115 -1.76 -10.82 3.83
CA ARG A 115 -1.67 -9.59 4.62
C ARG A 115 -0.74 -8.57 3.96
N ILE A 116 -1.04 -7.30 4.25
CA ILE A 116 -0.18 -6.17 3.93
C ILE A 116 0.64 -5.81 5.17
N ALA A 117 1.96 -5.97 5.10
CA ALA A 117 2.87 -5.43 6.11
C ALA A 117 3.01 -3.91 5.90
N ARG A 118 2.92 -3.13 6.98
CA ARG A 118 3.04 -1.67 6.94
C ARG A 118 4.37 -1.19 7.52
N VAL A 119 5.05 -0.32 6.79
CA VAL A 119 6.29 0.33 7.24
C VAL A 119 6.21 1.85 7.06
N ALA A 120 7.00 2.58 7.84
CA ALA A 120 7.24 4.00 7.65
C ALA A 120 8.74 4.22 7.60
N ILE A 121 9.21 5.00 6.63
CA ILE A 121 10.62 5.32 6.41
C ILE A 121 10.76 6.84 6.48
N VAL A 122 11.64 7.32 7.35
CA VAL A 122 12.05 8.71 7.40
C VAL A 122 13.45 8.85 6.82
N CYS A 123 13.61 9.83 5.94
CA CYS A 123 14.86 10.17 5.32
C CYS A 123 15.31 11.56 5.80
N ASP A 124 16.57 11.67 6.22
CA ASP A 124 17.22 12.96 6.43
C ASP A 124 17.48 13.60 5.07
N SER A 125 16.83 14.73 4.82
CA SER A 125 16.96 15.51 3.60
C SER A 125 18.33 16.19 3.46
N GLY A 126 19.07 16.34 4.56
CA GLY A 126 20.31 17.11 4.60
C GLY A 126 20.11 18.63 4.59
N MET A 127 18.87 19.13 4.55
CA MET A 127 18.55 20.56 4.61
C MET A 127 18.85 21.13 6.00
N ARG A 128 19.50 22.30 6.04
CA ARG A 128 19.91 23.01 7.26
C ARG A 128 19.74 24.51 7.06
#